data_AF-A0A8S9TL81-F1
#
_entry.id   AF-A0A8S9TL81-F1
#
_cell.length_a   1.000
_cell.length_b   1.000
_cell.length_c   1.000
_cell.angle_alpha   90.00
_cell.angle_beta   90.00
_cell.angle_gamma   90.00
#
_symmetry.space_group_name_H-M   'P 1'
#
loop_
_entity.id
_entity.type
_entity.pdbx_description
1 polymer ?
#
loop_
_entity_poly.entity_id
_entity_poly.type
_entity_poly.pdbx_seq_one_letter_code
_entity_poly.pdbx_strand_id
1 'polypeptide(L)'
;MPYCADSGSDNSIIGRSKAEELAKLDNRVILQPLEQPVLSKAVGDRIITARNVIEVRILIHTAAGPVTPTQRFRCFVIEDR
;
A
#
# COMPACT_ATOMS: atom_id res chain seq x y z
N MET A 1 -8.75 4.23 7.33
CA MET A 1 -7.30 3.92 7.45
C MET A 1 -6.53 5.22 7.29
N PRO A 2 -5.58 5.56 8.17
CA PRO A 2 -4.71 6.72 7.97
C PRO A 2 -3.87 6.54 6.70
N TYR A 3 -3.64 7.62 5.96
CA TYR A 3 -2.79 7.63 4.78
C TYR A 3 -1.84 8.84 4.85
N CYS A 4 -0.72 8.75 4.13
CA CYS A 4 0.20 9.86 3.92
C CYS A 4 0.45 9.98 2.42
N ALA A 5 0.19 11.15 1.84
CA ALA A 5 0.62 11.44 0.48
C ALA A 5 2.10 11.83 0.54
N ASP A 6 2.96 10.97 -0.01
CA ASP A 6 4.41 11.12 0.07
C ASP A 6 5.02 11.19 -1.34
N SER A 7 5.29 12.41 -1.81
CA SER A 7 5.96 12.63 -3.09
C SER A 7 7.45 12.24 -3.08
N GLY A 8 8.03 11.96 -1.91
CA GLY A 8 9.39 11.45 -1.77
C GLY A 8 9.48 9.92 -1.90
N SER A 9 8.35 9.24 -2.06
CA SER A 9 8.28 7.79 -2.23
C SER A 9 8.05 7.40 -3.68
N ASP A 10 8.82 6.42 -4.17
CA ASP A 10 8.62 5.86 -5.52
C ASP A 10 7.38 4.96 -5.61
N ASN A 11 6.98 4.39 -4.46
CA ASN A 11 6.00 3.31 -4.39
C ASN A 11 4.99 3.55 -3.28
N SER A 12 3.72 3.26 -3.56
CA SER A 12 2.70 3.15 -2.51
C SER A 12 2.94 1.88 -1.70
N ILE A 13 2.88 1.99 -0.37
CA ILE A 13 3.11 0.87 0.55
C ILE A 13 1.96 0.72 1.54
N ILE A 14 1.77 -0.50 2.04
CA ILE A 14 0.83 -0.82 3.10
C ILE A 14 1.46 -1.85 4.05
N GLY A 15 1.22 -1.71 5.36
CA GLY A 15 1.66 -2.69 6.34
C GLY A 15 0.90 -4.02 6.22
N ARG A 16 1.57 -5.14 6.50
CA ARG A 16 1.00 -6.49 6.38
C ARG A 16 -0.29 -6.64 7.19
N SER A 17 -0.31 -6.22 8.46
CA SER A 17 -1.52 -6.31 9.29
C SER A 17 -2.72 -5.60 8.66
N LYS A 18 -2.50 -4.44 8.02
CA LYS A 18 -3.56 -3.68 7.35
C LYS A 18 -4.00 -4.30 6.03
N ALA A 19 -3.08 -4.84 5.25
CA ALA A 19 -3.43 -5.60 4.04
C ALA A 19 -4.30 -6.83 4.38
N GLU A 20 -3.95 -7.55 5.44
CA GLU A 20 -4.71 -8.71 5.92
C GLU A 20 -6.07 -8.32 6.50
N GLU A 21 -6.16 -7.20 7.24
CA GLU A 21 -7.44 -6.64 7.70
C GLU A 21 -8.36 -6.33 6.50
N LEU A 22 -7.83 -5.70 5.44
CA LEU A 22 -8.59 -5.42 4.22
C LEU A 22 -9.05 -6.71 3.53
N ALA A 23 -8.18 -7.72 3.41
CA ALA A 23 -8.52 -9.01 2.81
C ALA A 23 -9.62 -9.77 3.57
N LYS A 24 -9.71 -9.56 4.89
CA LYS A 24 -10.81 -10.11 5.72
C LYS A 24 -12.13 -9.38 5.49
N LEU A 25 -12.09 -8.08 5.19
CA LEU A 25 -13.28 -7.25 4.98
C LEU A 25 -13.82 -7.34 3.54
N ASP A 26 -12.93 -7.47 2.56
CA ASP A 26 -13.27 -7.61 1.14
C ASP A 26 -12.45 -8.74 0.52
N ASN A 27 -13.14 -9.82 0.16
CA ASN A 27 -12.53 -11.02 -0.44
C ASN A 27 -11.91 -10.78 -1.83
N ARG A 28 -12.10 -9.60 -2.42
CA ARG A 28 -11.46 -9.18 -3.68
C ARG A 28 -10.06 -8.63 -3.45
N VAL A 29 -9.72 -8.28 -2.21
CA VAL A 29 -8.36 -7.85 -1.84
C VAL A 29 -7.51 -9.10 -1.65
N ILE A 30 -6.64 -9.36 -2.62
CA ILE A 30 -5.76 -10.52 -2.63
C ILE A 30 -4.33 -10.04 -2.44
N LEU A 31 -3.62 -10.60 -1.46
CA LEU A 31 -2.18 -10.42 -1.30
C LEU A 31 -1.46 -11.23 -2.37
N GLN A 32 -1.24 -10.62 -3.53
CA GLN A 32 -0.60 -11.25 -4.68
C GLN A 32 0.90 -11.38 -4.43
N PRO A 33 1.50 -12.57 -4.53
CA PRO A 33 2.95 -12.72 -4.46
C PRO A 33 3.61 -12.04 -5.67
N LEU A 34 4.73 -11.38 -5.44
CA LEU A 34 5.57 -10.81 -6.50
C LEU A 34 6.49 -11.90 -7.05
N GLU A 35 6.76 -11.86 -8.36
CA GLU A 35 7.72 -12.75 -9.02
C GLU A 35 9.13 -12.58 -8.43
N GLN A 36 9.50 -11.33 -8.15
CA GLN A 36 10.74 -10.96 -7.46
C GLN A 36 10.43 -9.97 -6.34
N PRO A 37 11.11 -10.06 -5.18
CA PRO A 37 10.96 -9.07 -4.12
C PRO A 37 11.33 -7.67 -4.60
N VAL A 38 10.53 -6.68 -4.24
CA VAL A 38 10.88 -5.27 -4.45
C VAL A 38 11.62 -4.76 -3.22
N LEU A 39 12.82 -4.24 -3.45
CA LEU A 39 13.65 -3.61 -2.43
C LEU A 39 13.47 -2.10 -2.49
N SER A 40 13.18 -1.48 -1.37
CA SER A 40 13.06 -0.02 -1.25
C SER A 40 13.98 0.49 -0.15
N LYS A 41 14.68 1.58 -0.44
CA LYS A 41 15.59 2.22 0.51
C LYS A 41 14.83 3.29 1.29
N ALA A 42 14.72 3.10 2.59
CA ALA A 42 14.17 4.08 3.52
C ALA A 42 15.29 4.93 4.15
N VAL A 43 14.88 5.95 4.91
CA VAL A 43 15.79 6.82 5.67
C VAL A 43 16.75 5.99 6.54
N GLY A 44 18.02 6.43 6.59
CA GLY A 44 19.08 5.76 7.34
C GLY A 44 19.55 4.46 6.70
N ASP A 45 19.54 4.40 5.36
CA ASP A 45 20.00 3.26 4.54
C ASP A 45 19.30 1.92 4.86
N ARG A 46 18.11 1.98 5.48
CA ARG A 46 17.33 0.79 5.82
C ARG A 46 16.68 0.22 4.56
N ILE A 47 16.91 -1.05 4.28
CA ILE A 47 16.22 -1.76 3.20
C ILE A 47 14.90 -2.32 3.72
N ILE A 48 13.82 -1.98 3.02
CA ILE A 48 12.50 -2.58 3.19
C ILE A 48 12.28 -3.52 2.02
N THR A 49 11.79 -4.73 2.31
CA THR A 49 11.50 -5.75 1.30
C THR A 49 10.00 -5.97 1.22
N ALA A 50 9.43 -5.81 0.03
CA ALA A 50 8.07 -6.21 -0.27
C ALA A 50 8.07 -7.51 -1.07
N ARG A 51 7.29 -8.50 -0.63
CA ARG A 51 7.09 -9.78 -1.33
C ARG A 51 5.69 -9.97 -1.86
N ASN A 52 4.75 -9.12 -1.42
CA ASN A 52 3.38 -9.13 -1.86
C ASN A 52 2.95 -7.74 -2.32
N VAL A 53 1.91 -7.69 -3.15
CA VAL A 53 1.24 -6.47 -3.58
C VAL A 53 -0.26 -6.67 -3.47
N ILE A 54 -0.98 -5.60 -3.16
CA ILE A 54 -2.45 -5.56 -3.27
C ILE A 54 -2.87 -4.49 -4.26
N GLU A 55 -4.01 -4.69 -4.91
CA GLU A 55 -4.69 -3.64 -5.68
C GLU A 55 -5.88 -3.12 -4.89
N VAL A 56 -5.94 -1.81 -4.67
CA VAL A 56 -7.01 -1.17 -3.92
C VAL A 56 -7.59 0.03 -4.66
N ARG A 57 -8.86 0.31 -4.42
CA ARG A 57 -9.46 1.62 -4.73
C ARG A 57 -9.40 2.46 -3.46
N ILE A 58 -9.02 3.73 -3.59
CA ILE A 58 -8.94 4.65 -2.46
C ILE A 58 -10.03 5.71 -2.58
N LEU A 59 -10.55 6.11 -1.42
CA LEU A 59 -11.40 7.27 -1.25
C LEU A 59 -10.65 8.23 -0.32
N ILE A 60 -10.33 9.42 -0.82
CA ILE A 60 -9.58 10.42 -0.07
C ILE A 60 -10.55 11.48 0.42
N HIS A 61 -10.65 11.66 1.73
CA HIS A 61 -11.42 12.76 2.31
C HIS A 61 -10.54 14.01 2.34
N THR A 62 -10.90 15.01 1.52
CA THR A 62 -10.22 16.32 1.48
C THR A 62 -11.11 17.42 2.04
N ALA A 63 -10.55 18.60 2.31
CA ALA A 63 -11.32 19.77 2.74
C ALA A 63 -12.39 20.20 1.72
N ALA A 64 -12.16 19.96 0.43
CA ALA A 64 -13.11 20.26 -0.65
C ALA A 64 -14.15 19.15 -0.88
N GLY A 65 -14.08 18.06 -0.10
CA GLY A 65 -14.96 16.89 -0.23
C GLY A 65 -14.20 15.60 -0.56
N PRO A 66 -14.93 14.48 -0.63
CA PRO A 66 -14.35 13.19 -0.97
C PRO A 66 -13.91 13.14 -2.44
N VAL A 67 -12.75 12.55 -2.69
CA VAL A 67 -12.20 12.31 -4.03
C VAL A 67 -11.95 10.82 -4.21
N THR A 68 -12.51 10.26 -5.27
CA THR A 68 -12.27 8.87 -5.70
C THR A 68 -11.46 8.90 -6.98
N PRO A 69 -10.14 8.63 -6.93
CA PRO A 69 -9.36 8.49 -8.15
C PRO A 69 -9.92 7.34 -9.00
N THR A 70 -9.88 7.51 -10.32
CA THR A 70 -10.41 6.52 -11.28
C THR A 70 -9.55 5.26 -11.36
N GLN A 71 -8.25 5.37 -11.06
CA GLN A 71 -7.30 4.26 -11.10
C GLN A 71 -7.32 3.43 -9.82
N ARG A 72 -6.97 2.15 -9.95
CA ARG A 72 -6.57 1.32 -8.82
C ARG A 72 -5.13 1.64 -8.45
N PHE A 73 -4.83 1.57 -7.17
CA PHE A 73 -3.49 1.74 -6.64
C PHE A 73 -2.90 0.37 -6.34
N ARG A 74 -1.68 0.14 -6.85
CA ARG A 74 -0.85 -0.99 -6.44
C ARG A 74 -0.09 -0.59 -5.19
N CYS A 75 -0.33 -1.28 -4.09
CA CYS A 75 0.33 -1.04 -2.83
C CYS A 75 1.21 -2.25 -2.48
N PHE A 76 2.51 -2.00 -2.34
CA PHE A 76 3.46 -3.02 -1.90
C PHE A 76 3.27 -3.32 -0.41
N VAL A 77 3.14 -4.59 -0.08
CA VAL A 77 2.97 -5.03 1.30
C VAL A 77 4.34 -5.13 1.94
N ILE A 78 4.52 -4.37 3.02
CA ILE A 78 5.73 -4.37 3.83
C ILE A 78 5.43 -4.99 5.20
N GLU A 79 6.45 -5.58 5.82
CA GLU A 79 6.32 -6.08 7.19
C GLU A 79 6.16 -4.92 8.17
N ASP A 80 5.27 -5.09 9.15
CA ASP A 80 5.13 -4.14 10.24
C ASP A 80 6.41 -4.14 11.10
N ARG A 81 6.78 -2.98 11.65
CA ARG A 81 7.97 -2.82 12.51
C ARG A 81 7.73 -3.27 13.93
#